data_AF-A0A9J6DSJ3-F1
#
_entry.id   AF-A0A9J6DSJ3-F1
#
_cell.length_a   1.000
_cell.length_b   1.000
_cell.length_c   1.000
_cell.angle_alpha   90.00
_cell.angle_beta   90.00
_cell.angle_gamma   90.00
#
_symmetry.space_group_name_H-M   'P 1'
#
loop_
_entity.id
_entity.type
_entity.pdbx_description
1 polymer ?
#
loop_
_entity_poly.entity_id
_entity_poly.type
_entity_poly.pdbx_seq_one_letter_code
_entity_poly.pdbx_strand_id
1 'polypeptide(L)'
;MLKAFANCRSGVRTSRKAFRNILEHQGLGGFPFHRDPSRTAEIAGRVARASGVSPLVRVSLDQDVREGRHVVRLAPTEQLLFKDFWTVSNSHEKWYSAAVAKAASGVPLPTVFNVEKKLSELAAISTGEPLLLRLTDLNSFHKWNWKEFLRALFDDLANVTRATYVRMETESFARALASLLRSFQTKDIANFLGFKVYLKYAPLLDKMRHLAAISTAAHPGWNDSHTREVTCLRMLTNIEPFMLMYLYWDVFKASIEPPVVENLVQNAKNTILNFVEGLSWLQPAFKSAYEDKLQNTTCKYLVPFWLTNEDKRLRYARTVAGHVHYSGINTFEPVIQAVESNRLKGIDDSGFDVSWESRPAETDPVWASEDTLEFPMGLFSRAYEGDAFWLYHLPRAGVKVITALLATLIDTAKVSDRSVYERLLRAKQCLDDHYMRMPERQSPEQLSSTR
;
A
#
# COMPACT_ATOMS: atom_id res chain seq x y z
N MET A 1 -17.33 -12.61 5.56
CA MET A 1 -16.74 -11.57 6.44
C MET A 1 -17.08 -11.72 7.91
N LEU A 2 -18.35 -11.65 8.34
CA LEU A 2 -18.72 -11.74 9.77
C LEU A 2 -18.18 -13.00 10.48
N LYS A 3 -18.27 -14.18 9.83
CA LYS A 3 -17.64 -15.42 10.34
C LYS A 3 -16.11 -15.31 10.48
N ALA A 4 -15.42 -14.71 9.51
CA ALA A 4 -13.97 -14.52 9.58
C ALA A 4 -13.58 -13.57 10.72
N PHE A 5 -14.35 -12.49 10.92
CA PHE A 5 -14.19 -11.59 12.07
C PHE A 5 -14.41 -12.31 13.39
N ALA A 6 -15.49 -13.08 13.52
CA ALA A 6 -15.77 -13.88 14.71
C ALA A 6 -14.65 -14.89 14.99
N ASN A 7 -14.10 -15.55 13.96
CA ASN A 7 -12.97 -16.47 14.10
C ASN A 7 -11.69 -15.77 14.58
N CYS A 8 -11.37 -14.58 14.05
CA CYS A 8 -10.22 -13.80 14.51
C CYS A 8 -10.40 -13.29 15.94
N ARG A 9 -11.60 -12.76 16.26
CA ARG A 9 -11.95 -12.20 17.57
C ARG A 9 -11.95 -13.25 18.67
N SER A 10 -12.53 -14.41 18.41
CA SER A 10 -12.60 -15.51 19.39
C SER A 10 -11.23 -16.12 19.70
N GLY A 11 -10.23 -15.88 18.85
CA GLY A 11 -8.90 -16.45 19.04
C GLY A 11 -8.93 -17.95 19.06
N VAL A 12 -9.61 -18.53 18.06
CA VAL A 12 -9.52 -19.96 17.78
C VAL A 12 -8.06 -20.35 17.88
N ARG A 13 -7.73 -21.25 18.83
CA ARG A 13 -6.35 -21.70 19.09
C ARG A 13 -5.68 -22.03 17.77
N THR A 14 -4.89 -21.09 17.26
CA THR A 14 -4.21 -21.30 16.00
C THR A 14 -3.07 -22.24 16.27
N SER A 15 -3.16 -23.44 15.69
CA SER A 15 -2.10 -24.42 15.83
C SER A 15 -0.85 -23.83 15.18
N ARG A 16 0.25 -23.72 15.96
CA ARG A 16 1.58 -23.39 15.41
C ARG A 16 1.93 -24.27 14.19
N LYS A 17 1.37 -25.49 14.13
CA LYS A 17 1.48 -26.39 12.99
C LYS A 17 0.84 -25.82 11.72
N ALA A 18 -0.35 -25.22 11.82
CA ALA A 18 -1.03 -24.62 10.69
C ALA A 18 -0.22 -23.44 10.11
N PHE A 19 0.29 -22.56 10.96
CA PHE A 19 1.15 -21.47 10.49
C PHE A 19 2.49 -21.96 9.93
N ARG A 20 3.08 -23.02 10.51
CA ARG A 20 4.28 -23.65 9.96
C ARG A 20 4.01 -24.21 8.56
N ASN A 21 2.88 -24.88 8.34
CA ASN A 21 2.50 -25.38 7.02
C ASN A 21 2.37 -24.25 6.00
N ILE A 22 1.82 -23.08 6.39
CA ILE A 22 1.76 -21.88 5.53
C ILE A 22 3.18 -21.44 5.12
N LEU A 23 4.10 -21.34 6.10
CA LEU A 23 5.49 -20.99 5.81
C LEU A 23 6.15 -22.02 4.88
N GLU A 24 5.97 -23.31 5.14
CA GLU A 24 6.50 -24.40 4.31
C GLU A 24 5.96 -24.33 2.87
N HIS A 25 4.66 -24.11 2.69
CA HIS A 25 4.03 -23.99 1.37
C HIS A 25 4.60 -22.81 0.56
N GLN A 26 4.94 -21.72 1.24
CA GLN A 26 5.56 -20.54 0.65
C GLN A 26 7.07 -20.67 0.44
N GLY A 27 7.68 -21.79 0.84
CA GLY A 27 9.14 -22.00 0.79
C GLY A 27 9.91 -21.32 1.91
N LEU A 28 9.22 -20.84 2.95
CA LEU A 28 9.76 -20.18 4.14
C LEU A 28 9.88 -21.12 5.35
N GLY A 29 9.75 -22.43 5.18
CA GLY A 29 9.84 -23.42 6.27
C GLY A 29 11.17 -23.41 7.02
N GLY A 30 12.23 -22.87 6.40
CA GLY A 30 13.55 -22.70 7.02
C GLY A 30 13.76 -21.40 7.80
N PHE A 31 12.73 -20.56 7.98
CA PHE A 31 12.86 -19.31 8.72
C PHE A 31 13.09 -19.56 10.25
N PRO A 32 14.09 -18.91 10.89
CA PRO A 32 15.07 -18.01 10.29
C PRO A 32 16.18 -18.76 9.53
N PHE A 33 16.51 -18.26 8.33
CA PHE A 33 17.52 -18.84 7.45
C PHE A 33 18.93 -18.45 7.90
N HIS A 34 19.75 -19.45 8.21
CA HIS A 34 21.18 -19.29 8.49
C HIS A 34 22.07 -19.51 7.25
N ARG A 35 21.53 -20.17 6.23
CA ARG A 35 22.17 -20.43 4.93
C ARG A 35 21.31 -19.85 3.82
N ASP A 36 21.94 -19.55 2.69
CA ASP A 36 21.26 -19.06 1.50
C ASP A 36 20.27 -20.11 0.98
N PRO A 37 18.95 -19.83 0.98
CA PRO A 37 17.99 -20.75 0.40
C PRO A 37 18.18 -20.79 -1.12
N SER A 38 18.00 -21.98 -1.69
CA SER A 38 17.89 -22.13 -3.13
C SER A 38 16.61 -21.47 -3.61
N ARG A 39 16.65 -20.78 -4.76
CA ARG A 39 15.47 -20.22 -5.45
C ARG A 39 14.70 -19.15 -4.65
N THR A 40 15.40 -18.25 -3.98
CA THR A 40 14.78 -17.11 -3.25
C THR A 40 13.84 -16.26 -4.11
N ALA A 41 14.12 -16.14 -5.41
CA ALA A 41 13.22 -15.45 -6.34
C ALA A 41 11.87 -16.16 -6.48
N GLU A 42 11.87 -17.48 -6.57
CA GLU A 42 10.67 -18.31 -6.59
C GLU A 42 9.89 -18.18 -5.27
N ILE A 43 10.60 -18.24 -4.12
CA ILE A 43 10.03 -18.03 -2.78
C ILE A 43 9.32 -16.68 -2.69
N ALA A 44 9.97 -15.60 -3.16
CA ALA A 44 9.38 -14.27 -3.16
C ALA A 44 8.09 -14.20 -3.98
N GLY A 45 8.04 -14.87 -5.15
CA GLY A 45 6.85 -14.92 -5.99
C GLY A 45 5.70 -15.68 -5.32
N ARG A 46 5.99 -16.81 -4.69
CA ARG A 46 5.00 -17.59 -3.92
C ARG A 46 4.48 -16.82 -2.71
N VAL A 47 5.36 -16.14 -1.95
CA VAL A 47 4.97 -15.30 -0.80
C VAL A 47 4.03 -14.20 -1.24
N ALA A 48 4.35 -13.52 -2.35
CA ALA A 48 3.51 -12.47 -2.90
C ALA A 48 2.13 -12.98 -3.30
N ARG A 49 2.06 -14.10 -4.04
CA ARG A 49 0.80 -14.73 -4.45
C ARG A 49 -0.03 -15.23 -3.26
N ALA A 50 0.63 -15.89 -2.29
CA ALA A 50 -0.06 -16.58 -1.20
C ALA A 50 -0.45 -15.68 -0.02
N SER A 51 0.32 -14.63 0.24
CA SER A 51 0.14 -13.76 1.40
C SER A 51 -0.24 -12.32 1.07
N GLY A 52 -0.18 -11.92 -0.21
CA GLY A 52 -0.30 -10.51 -0.63
C GLY A 52 0.81 -9.62 -0.07
N VAL A 53 1.91 -10.23 0.40
CA VAL A 53 3.08 -9.52 0.92
C VAL A 53 3.95 -9.13 -0.27
N SER A 54 4.10 -7.83 -0.52
CA SER A 54 4.98 -7.32 -1.56
C SER A 54 6.44 -7.54 -1.14
N PRO A 55 7.18 -8.43 -1.82
CA PRO A 55 8.41 -8.98 -1.26
C PRO A 55 9.58 -8.00 -1.31
N LEU A 56 9.66 -7.21 -2.39
CA LEU A 56 10.69 -6.19 -2.64
C LEU A 56 10.11 -5.09 -3.53
N VAL A 57 9.29 -5.50 -4.49
CA VAL A 57 8.55 -4.63 -5.40
C VAL A 57 7.07 -4.98 -5.32
N ARG A 58 6.24 -3.97 -5.54
CA ARG A 58 4.83 -4.14 -5.83
C ARG A 58 4.70 -4.57 -7.29
N VAL A 59 3.90 -5.60 -7.55
CA VAL A 59 3.64 -6.08 -8.91
C VAL A 59 2.16 -5.88 -9.24
N SER A 60 1.88 -5.22 -10.36
CA SER A 60 0.54 -5.08 -10.91
C SER A 60 0.54 -5.37 -12.42
N LEU A 61 -0.64 -5.59 -12.98
CA LEU A 61 -0.84 -5.57 -14.42
C LEU A 61 -1.35 -4.19 -14.82
N ASP A 62 -0.70 -3.59 -15.80
CA ASP A 62 -1.10 -2.32 -16.40
C ASP A 62 -1.43 -2.54 -17.87
N GLN A 63 -2.16 -1.60 -18.48
CA GLN A 63 -2.35 -1.58 -19.92
C GLN A 63 -1.40 -0.54 -20.51
N ASP A 64 -0.52 -0.96 -21.42
CA ASP A 64 0.29 -0.03 -22.17
C ASP A 64 -0.61 0.77 -23.12
N VAL A 65 -0.83 2.04 -22.80
CA VAL A 65 -1.68 2.96 -23.56
C VAL A 65 -1.20 3.12 -25.01
N ARG A 66 0.09 2.90 -25.29
CA ARG A 66 0.66 3.05 -26.65
C ARG A 66 0.39 1.84 -27.55
N GLU A 67 0.35 0.64 -26.98
CA GLU A 67 0.19 -0.62 -27.74
C GLU A 67 -1.08 -1.40 -27.42
N GLY A 68 -1.86 -0.97 -26.43
CA GLY A 68 -3.06 -1.66 -25.92
C GLY A 68 -2.78 -3.01 -25.24
N ARG A 69 -1.51 -3.33 -24.95
CA ARG A 69 -1.07 -4.63 -24.40
C ARG A 69 -1.00 -4.62 -22.89
N HIS A 70 -1.25 -5.77 -22.26
CA HIS A 70 -0.98 -5.92 -20.82
C HIS A 70 0.52 -6.00 -20.55
N VAL A 71 0.99 -5.20 -19.60
CA VAL A 71 2.38 -5.12 -19.18
C VAL A 71 2.47 -5.37 -17.68
N VAL A 72 3.49 -6.11 -17.26
CA VAL A 72 3.77 -6.30 -15.83
C VAL A 72 4.45 -5.05 -15.29
N ARG A 73 3.81 -4.34 -14.37
CA ARG A 73 4.39 -3.15 -13.72
C ARG A 73 5.09 -3.55 -12.43
N LEU A 74 6.33 -3.07 -12.26
CA LEU A 74 7.13 -3.21 -11.04
C LEU A 74 7.32 -1.82 -10.42
N ALA A 75 6.73 -1.63 -9.24
CA ALA A 75 6.77 -0.39 -8.48
C ALA A 75 7.44 -0.59 -7.10
N PRO A 76 7.90 0.48 -6.44
CA PRO A 76 8.30 0.39 -5.04
C PRO A 76 7.22 -0.26 -4.19
N THR A 77 7.63 -1.02 -3.17
CA THR A 77 6.67 -1.58 -2.23
C THR A 77 6.15 -0.50 -1.28
N GLU A 78 4.84 -0.45 -1.11
CA GLU A 78 4.18 0.44 -0.14
C GLU A 78 3.95 -0.24 1.21
N GLN A 79 4.26 -1.53 1.35
CA GLN A 79 3.99 -2.31 2.56
C GLN A 79 5.14 -2.20 3.57
N LEU A 80 5.76 -1.02 3.67
CA LEU A 80 6.87 -0.74 4.56
C LEU A 80 6.34 -0.27 5.93
N LEU A 81 6.96 -0.75 7.00
CA LEU A 81 6.59 -0.36 8.38
C LEU A 81 6.95 1.09 8.67
N PHE A 82 8.04 1.58 8.09
CA PHE A 82 8.42 2.98 8.13
C PHE A 82 8.54 3.46 6.70
N LYS A 83 7.52 4.15 6.18
CA LYS A 83 7.59 4.77 4.84
C LYS A 83 8.58 5.95 4.85
N ASP A 84 8.60 6.71 5.95
CA ASP A 84 9.39 7.93 6.10
C ASP A 84 10.63 7.70 6.97
N PHE A 85 11.57 6.87 6.49
CA PHE A 85 12.74 6.47 7.29
C PHE A 85 13.65 7.63 7.73
N TRP A 86 13.53 8.81 7.12
CA TRP A 86 14.38 9.97 7.45
C TRP A 86 14.17 10.52 8.87
N THR A 87 13.13 10.09 9.58
CA THR A 87 12.86 10.44 11.00
C THR A 87 13.16 9.30 12.00
N VAL A 88 13.69 8.16 11.53
CA VAL A 88 13.88 6.96 12.36
C VAL A 88 15.04 7.17 13.33
N SER A 89 14.69 7.53 14.57
CA SER A 89 15.62 7.57 15.69
C SER A 89 16.15 6.18 16.07
N ASN A 90 17.28 6.13 16.79
CA ASN A 90 17.89 4.87 17.27
C ASN A 90 16.94 3.99 18.11
N SER A 91 15.87 4.55 18.69
CA SER A 91 14.86 3.78 19.41
C SER A 91 13.99 2.93 18.48
N HIS A 92 13.66 3.42 17.28
CA HIS A 92 12.89 2.68 16.29
C HIS A 92 13.65 1.47 15.74
N GLU A 93 14.97 1.59 15.52
CA GLU A 93 15.82 0.47 15.10
C GLU A 93 15.85 -0.64 16.16
N LYS A 94 16.06 -0.28 17.44
CA LYS A 94 16.04 -1.24 18.56
C LYS A 94 14.69 -1.94 18.66
N TRP A 95 13.62 -1.18 18.53
CA TRP A 95 12.25 -1.70 18.57
C TRP A 95 11.97 -2.67 17.41
N TYR A 96 12.35 -2.30 16.18
CA TYR A 96 12.16 -3.13 15.00
C TYR A 96 12.96 -4.42 15.14
N SER A 97 14.22 -4.33 15.57
CA SER A 97 15.10 -5.47 15.82
C SER A 97 14.52 -6.42 16.87
N ALA A 98 13.89 -5.89 17.92
CA ALA A 98 13.20 -6.70 18.93
C ALA A 98 11.97 -7.43 18.35
N ALA A 99 11.21 -6.77 17.47
CA ALA A 99 10.08 -7.38 16.76
C ALA A 99 10.55 -8.52 15.84
N VAL A 100 11.61 -8.30 15.08
CA VAL A 100 12.22 -9.32 14.22
C VAL A 100 12.71 -10.50 15.05
N ALA A 101 13.45 -10.25 16.13
CA ALA A 101 13.92 -11.31 17.02
C ALA A 101 12.75 -12.11 17.60
N LYS A 102 11.64 -11.45 17.97
CA LYS A 102 10.44 -12.13 18.46
C LYS A 102 9.81 -13.04 17.41
N ALA A 103 9.74 -12.61 16.16
CA ALA A 103 9.27 -13.46 15.05
C ALA A 103 10.23 -14.65 14.83
N ALA A 104 11.53 -14.40 14.90
CA ALA A 104 12.61 -15.38 14.74
C ALA A 104 12.94 -16.19 16.01
N SER A 105 12.00 -16.29 16.95
CA SER A 105 12.15 -17.10 18.18
C SER A 105 13.38 -16.75 19.03
N GLY A 106 13.73 -15.46 19.10
CA GLY A 106 14.85 -14.91 19.84
C GLY A 106 16.15 -14.74 19.04
N VAL A 107 16.21 -15.23 17.80
CA VAL A 107 17.40 -15.08 16.95
C VAL A 107 17.49 -13.66 16.40
N PRO A 108 18.57 -12.91 16.65
CA PRO A 108 18.74 -11.57 16.08
C PRO A 108 19.03 -11.66 14.57
N LEU A 109 18.30 -10.86 13.78
CA LEU A 109 18.49 -10.75 12.32
C LEU A 109 18.64 -9.27 11.92
N PRO A 110 19.78 -8.64 12.24
CA PRO A 110 19.98 -7.19 12.03
C PRO A 110 19.89 -6.78 10.55
N THR A 111 20.18 -7.71 9.62
CA THR A 111 20.09 -7.44 8.18
C THR A 111 18.66 -7.18 7.70
N VAL A 112 17.63 -7.69 8.39
CA VAL A 112 16.22 -7.47 8.04
C VAL A 112 15.85 -5.98 8.12
N PHE A 113 16.33 -5.27 9.15
CA PHE A 113 16.13 -3.83 9.28
C PHE A 113 16.80 -3.06 8.13
N ASN A 114 18.02 -3.45 7.76
CA ASN A 114 18.74 -2.82 6.66
C ASN A 114 18.06 -3.03 5.31
N VAL A 115 17.42 -4.18 5.09
CA VAL A 115 16.59 -4.42 3.89
C VAL A 115 15.40 -3.46 3.86
N GLU A 116 14.64 -3.34 4.97
CA GLU A 116 13.50 -2.41 5.06
C GLU A 116 13.94 -0.96 4.82
N LYS A 117 15.05 -0.53 5.43
CA LYS A 117 15.63 0.81 5.25
C LYS A 117 15.95 1.11 3.78
N LYS A 118 16.65 0.20 3.08
CA LYS A 118 16.97 0.38 1.65
C LYS A 118 15.72 0.37 0.77
N LEU A 119 14.69 -0.39 1.12
CA LEU A 119 13.42 -0.37 0.40
C LEU A 119 12.67 0.95 0.57
N SER A 120 12.75 1.59 1.73
CA SER A 120 12.16 2.92 1.92
C SER A 120 12.92 4.01 1.19
N GLU A 121 14.26 3.93 1.14
CA GLU A 121 15.07 4.78 0.27
C GLU A 121 14.69 4.61 -1.22
N LEU A 122 14.42 3.36 -1.64
CA LEU A 122 13.93 3.04 -2.99
C LEU A 122 12.55 3.66 -3.26
N ALA A 123 11.64 3.62 -2.29
CA ALA A 123 10.30 4.18 -2.41
C ALA A 123 10.27 5.70 -2.53
N ALA A 124 11.31 6.40 -2.05
CA ALA A 124 11.46 7.84 -2.24
C ALA A 124 11.84 8.23 -3.68
N ILE A 125 12.31 7.28 -4.50
CA ILE A 125 12.69 7.53 -5.90
C ILE A 125 11.42 7.60 -6.75
N SER A 126 11.04 8.81 -7.15
CA SER A 126 9.81 9.09 -7.92
C SER A 126 10.04 9.89 -9.20
N THR A 127 11.28 10.01 -9.67
CA THR A 127 11.63 10.90 -10.80
C THR A 127 12.26 10.13 -11.96
N GLY A 128 11.72 10.37 -13.16
CA GLY A 128 12.21 9.82 -14.43
C GLY A 128 11.07 9.31 -15.31
N GLU A 129 11.40 8.97 -16.56
CA GLU A 129 10.47 8.30 -17.45
C GLU A 129 10.37 6.80 -17.11
N PRO A 130 9.18 6.19 -17.27
CA PRO A 130 8.99 4.75 -17.15
C PRO A 130 9.90 3.96 -18.08
N LEU A 131 10.50 2.91 -17.53
CA LEU A 131 11.40 2.03 -18.27
C LEU A 131 10.65 0.77 -18.70
N LEU A 132 10.40 0.62 -20.00
CA LEU A 132 9.79 -0.57 -20.59
C LEU A 132 10.85 -1.52 -21.12
N LEU A 133 10.87 -2.75 -20.63
CA LEU A 133 11.85 -3.78 -20.97
C LEU A 133 11.16 -5.10 -21.29
N ARG A 134 11.84 -6.01 -21.99
CA ARG A 134 11.45 -7.43 -21.99
C ARG A 134 12.03 -8.11 -20.76
N LEU A 135 11.36 -9.16 -20.29
CA LEU A 135 11.82 -9.97 -19.16
C LEU A 135 13.22 -10.58 -19.38
N THR A 136 13.59 -10.83 -20.64
CA THR A 136 14.95 -11.26 -21.01
C THR A 136 16.00 -10.21 -20.67
N ASP A 137 15.72 -8.95 -21.01
CA ASP A 137 16.61 -7.83 -20.74
C ASP A 137 16.69 -7.55 -19.24
N LEU A 138 15.57 -7.68 -18.51
CA LEU A 138 15.54 -7.46 -17.05
C LEU A 138 16.50 -8.39 -16.28
N ASN A 139 16.65 -9.65 -16.73
CA ASN A 139 17.59 -10.59 -16.10
C ASN A 139 19.06 -10.25 -16.36
N SER A 140 19.38 -9.40 -17.34
CA SER A 140 20.75 -8.95 -17.58
C SER A 140 21.24 -7.91 -16.55
N PHE A 141 20.31 -7.23 -15.87
CA PHE A 141 20.63 -6.19 -14.88
C PHE A 141 21.08 -6.77 -13.52
N HIS A 142 20.74 -8.02 -13.19
CA HIS A 142 21.05 -8.61 -11.89
C HIS A 142 20.98 -10.15 -11.87
N LYS A 143 21.67 -10.80 -10.91
CA LYS A 143 21.59 -12.25 -10.63
C LYS A 143 20.23 -12.71 -10.04
N TRP A 144 19.25 -11.82 -9.92
CA TRP A 144 17.93 -12.16 -9.38
C TRP A 144 17.10 -12.74 -10.52
N ASN A 145 16.58 -13.96 -10.32
CA ASN A 145 15.84 -14.65 -11.36
C ASN A 145 14.41 -14.10 -11.46
N TRP A 146 14.26 -12.97 -12.16
CA TRP A 146 12.96 -12.31 -12.38
C TRP A 146 11.96 -13.23 -13.07
N LYS A 147 12.45 -14.13 -13.92
CA LYS A 147 11.60 -15.10 -14.62
C LYS A 147 11.00 -16.12 -13.66
N GLU A 148 11.77 -16.67 -12.73
CA GLU A 148 11.24 -17.57 -11.69
C GLU A 148 10.31 -16.82 -10.74
N PHE A 149 10.67 -15.59 -10.35
CA PHE A 149 9.82 -14.75 -9.51
C PHE A 149 8.43 -14.51 -10.13
N LEU A 150 8.38 -14.00 -11.36
CA LEU A 150 7.12 -13.70 -12.04
C LEU A 150 6.34 -14.96 -12.39
N ARG A 151 7.01 -16.05 -12.75
CA ARG A 151 6.32 -17.34 -12.98
C ARG A 151 5.65 -17.87 -11.72
N ALA A 152 6.33 -17.81 -10.58
CA ALA A 152 5.73 -18.24 -9.31
C ALA A 152 4.58 -17.32 -8.87
N LEU A 153 4.69 -16.02 -9.16
CA LEU A 153 3.64 -15.04 -8.85
C LEU A 153 2.37 -15.23 -9.70
N PHE A 154 2.54 -15.43 -11.01
CA PHE A 154 1.45 -15.57 -11.99
C PHE A 154 1.12 -17.03 -12.31
N ASP A 155 1.60 -17.98 -11.51
CA ASP A 155 1.33 -19.40 -11.68
C ASP A 155 -0.20 -19.65 -11.74
N ASP A 156 -0.66 -20.40 -12.74
CA ASP A 156 -2.06 -20.60 -13.13
C ASP A 156 -2.90 -19.32 -13.43
N LEU A 157 -2.29 -18.13 -13.45
CA LEU A 157 -2.97 -16.86 -13.75
C LEU A 157 -2.62 -16.34 -15.14
N ALA A 158 -1.33 -16.34 -15.50
CA ALA A 158 -0.86 -15.84 -16.78
C ALA A 158 0.44 -16.55 -17.21
N ASN A 159 0.61 -16.74 -18.53
CA ASN A 159 1.81 -17.36 -19.07
C ASN A 159 2.97 -16.33 -19.14
N VAL A 160 3.89 -16.39 -18.18
CA VAL A 160 5.09 -15.55 -18.17
C VAL A 160 6.20 -16.16 -19.02
N THR A 161 6.50 -15.48 -20.13
CA THR A 161 7.50 -15.90 -21.11
C THR A 161 8.66 -14.89 -21.18
N ARG A 162 9.72 -15.25 -21.91
CA ARG A 162 10.88 -14.38 -22.15
C ARG A 162 10.53 -13.08 -22.91
N ALA A 163 9.40 -13.09 -23.62
CA ALA A 163 8.89 -11.96 -24.40
C ALA A 163 7.91 -11.08 -23.61
N THR A 164 7.56 -11.45 -22.38
CA THR A 164 6.69 -10.63 -21.52
C THR A 164 7.34 -9.27 -21.27
N TYR A 165 6.59 -8.20 -21.51
CA TYR A 165 7.01 -6.84 -21.23
C TYR A 165 6.85 -6.52 -19.74
N VAL A 166 7.83 -5.79 -19.22
CA VAL A 166 7.90 -5.34 -17.84
C VAL A 166 8.16 -3.84 -17.84
N ARG A 167 7.28 -3.08 -17.20
CA ARG A 167 7.43 -1.64 -16.96
C ARG A 167 7.95 -1.43 -15.55
N MET A 168 9.05 -0.70 -15.40
CA MET A 168 9.53 -0.20 -14.11
C MET A 168 9.21 1.29 -14.01
N GLU A 169 8.99 1.79 -12.79
CA GLU A 169 8.66 3.21 -12.56
C GLU A 169 9.64 4.16 -13.25
N THR A 170 10.95 3.92 -13.07
CA THR A 170 12.01 4.74 -13.63
C THR A 170 13.31 3.95 -13.80
N GLU A 171 14.23 4.44 -14.62
CA GLU A 171 15.57 3.86 -14.74
C GLU A 171 16.38 4.00 -13.44
N SER A 172 16.18 5.09 -12.68
CA SER A 172 16.82 5.32 -11.39
C SER A 172 16.35 4.29 -10.35
N PHE A 173 15.05 3.98 -10.33
CA PHE A 173 14.47 2.92 -9.52
C PHE A 173 15.05 1.54 -9.89
N ALA A 174 15.12 1.21 -11.18
CA ALA A 174 15.69 -0.06 -11.65
C ALA A 174 17.14 -0.26 -11.18
N ARG A 175 17.98 0.78 -11.30
CA ARG A 175 19.37 0.76 -10.84
C ARG A 175 19.49 0.63 -9.32
N ALA A 176 18.66 1.36 -8.57
CA ALA A 176 18.64 1.29 -7.11
C ALA A 176 18.17 -0.08 -6.61
N LEU A 177 17.17 -0.69 -7.25
CA LEU A 177 16.71 -2.05 -6.95
C LEU A 177 17.80 -3.09 -7.22
N ALA A 178 18.52 -2.98 -8.34
CA ALA A 178 19.68 -3.82 -8.62
C ALA A 178 20.82 -3.62 -7.62
N SER A 179 21.00 -2.40 -7.09
CA SER A 179 21.96 -2.12 -6.00
C SER A 179 21.55 -2.79 -4.69
N LEU A 180 20.26 -2.72 -4.33
CA LEU A 180 19.70 -3.40 -3.16
C LEU A 180 19.94 -4.91 -3.23
N LEU A 181 19.58 -5.53 -4.36
CA LEU A 181 19.73 -6.98 -4.57
C LEU A 181 21.19 -7.45 -4.54
N ARG A 182 22.17 -6.58 -4.88
CA ARG A 182 23.61 -6.87 -4.72
C ARG A 182 24.10 -6.73 -3.28
N SER A 183 23.44 -5.88 -2.51
CA SER A 183 23.87 -5.52 -1.16
C SER A 183 23.54 -6.61 -0.12
N PHE A 184 22.59 -7.48 -0.42
CA PHE A 184 22.05 -8.46 0.51
C PHE A 184 22.19 -9.88 -0.01
N GLN A 185 22.50 -10.81 0.88
CA GLN A 185 22.51 -12.23 0.55
C GLN A 185 21.09 -12.74 0.37
N THR A 186 20.92 -13.88 -0.30
CA THR A 186 19.57 -14.41 -0.55
C THR A 186 18.90 -14.86 0.75
N LYS A 187 19.67 -15.27 1.78
CA LYS A 187 19.14 -15.51 3.13
C LYS A 187 18.60 -14.25 3.81
N ASP A 188 19.20 -13.07 3.58
CA ASP A 188 18.77 -11.81 4.19
C ASP A 188 17.40 -11.41 3.63
N ILE A 189 17.24 -11.52 2.30
CA ILE A 189 15.97 -11.31 1.62
C ILE A 189 14.93 -12.33 2.11
N ALA A 190 15.26 -13.62 2.18
CA ALA A 190 14.33 -14.65 2.65
C ALA A 190 13.91 -14.43 4.13
N ASN A 191 14.83 -13.98 4.99
CA ASN A 191 14.53 -13.62 6.36
C ASN A 191 13.62 -12.38 6.45
N PHE A 192 13.84 -11.38 5.60
CA PHE A 192 12.94 -10.24 5.47
C PHE A 192 11.53 -10.70 5.08
N LEU A 193 11.39 -11.55 4.06
CA LEU A 193 10.10 -12.11 3.65
C LEU A 193 9.42 -12.90 4.77
N GLY A 194 10.17 -13.76 5.46
CA GLY A 194 9.68 -14.50 6.62
C GLY A 194 9.12 -13.58 7.69
N PHE A 195 9.84 -12.50 8.02
CA PHE A 195 9.37 -11.49 8.97
C PHE A 195 8.09 -10.80 8.51
N LYS A 196 7.99 -10.37 7.24
CA LYS A 196 6.77 -9.73 6.70
C LYS A 196 5.57 -10.67 6.71
N VAL A 197 5.74 -11.95 6.40
CA VAL A 197 4.68 -12.97 6.52
C VAL A 197 4.27 -13.14 7.99
N TYR A 198 5.22 -13.20 8.93
CA TYR A 198 4.91 -13.23 10.36
C TYR A 198 4.05 -12.04 10.80
N LEU A 199 4.36 -10.83 10.34
CA LEU A 199 3.55 -9.65 10.65
C LEU A 199 2.15 -9.77 10.05
N LYS A 200 2.02 -10.18 8.78
CA LYS A 200 0.73 -10.33 8.09
C LYS A 200 -0.23 -11.26 8.85
N TYR A 201 0.29 -12.36 9.39
CA TYR A 201 -0.51 -13.36 10.11
C TYR A 201 -0.54 -13.16 11.63
N ALA A 202 0.26 -12.25 12.19
CA ALA A 202 0.36 -12.03 13.63
C ALA A 202 -1.00 -11.82 14.34
N PRO A 203 -1.99 -11.09 13.77
CA PRO A 203 -3.30 -10.95 14.38
C PRO A 203 -4.05 -12.26 14.63
N LEU A 204 -3.74 -13.32 13.88
CA LEU A 204 -4.34 -14.64 14.03
C LEU A 204 -3.58 -15.53 15.01
N LEU A 205 -2.39 -15.13 15.46
CA LEU A 205 -1.50 -15.93 16.30
C LEU A 205 -1.58 -15.45 17.75
N ASP A 206 -2.16 -16.26 18.64
CA ASP A 206 -2.45 -15.84 20.02
C ASP A 206 -1.21 -15.39 20.82
N LYS A 207 -0.03 -15.96 20.54
CA LYS A 207 1.24 -15.63 21.21
C LYS A 207 2.01 -14.47 20.57
N MET A 208 1.45 -13.85 19.51
CA MET A 208 2.10 -12.79 18.74
C MET A 208 1.37 -11.44 18.83
N ARG A 209 0.60 -11.19 19.90
CA ARG A 209 -0.15 -9.93 20.07
C ARG A 209 0.68 -8.66 19.87
N HIS A 210 1.94 -8.66 20.30
CA HIS A 210 2.84 -7.53 20.07
C HIS A 210 3.11 -7.32 18.57
N LEU A 211 3.41 -8.39 17.81
CA LEU A 211 3.57 -8.30 16.37
C LEU A 211 2.25 -7.95 15.65
N ALA A 212 1.12 -8.37 16.21
CA ALA A 212 -0.19 -8.01 15.71
C ALA A 212 -0.44 -6.50 15.81
N ALA A 213 -0.14 -5.91 16.97
CA ALA A 213 -0.19 -4.47 17.15
C ALA A 213 0.68 -3.74 16.11
N ILE A 214 1.90 -4.22 15.88
CA ILE A 214 2.80 -3.69 14.83
C ILE A 214 2.16 -3.76 13.45
N SER A 215 1.66 -4.93 13.07
CA SER A 215 1.11 -5.16 11.73
C SER A 215 -0.13 -4.31 11.41
N THR A 216 -0.79 -3.80 12.45
CA THR A 216 -2.05 -3.05 12.30
C THR A 216 -1.92 -1.59 12.72
N ALA A 217 -0.79 -1.14 13.25
CA ALA A 217 -0.61 0.24 13.69
C ALA A 217 -0.45 1.17 12.48
N ALA A 218 -1.03 2.37 12.57
CA ALA A 218 -0.78 3.44 11.60
C ALA A 218 0.65 4.00 11.77
N HIS A 219 1.13 4.07 13.03
CA HIS A 219 2.47 4.50 13.39
C HIS A 219 3.16 3.42 14.24
N PRO A 220 3.81 2.44 13.61
CA PRO A 220 4.49 1.36 14.34
C PRO A 220 5.58 1.92 15.27
N GLY A 221 5.60 1.48 16.53
CA GLY A 221 6.57 1.95 17.54
C GLY A 221 5.98 2.96 18.54
N TRP A 222 4.82 3.52 18.24
CA TRP A 222 4.02 4.30 19.18
C TRP A 222 3.16 3.34 20.00
N ASN A 223 2.95 3.61 21.29
CA ASN A 223 2.40 2.66 22.26
C ASN A 223 0.87 2.44 22.12
N ASP A 224 0.39 2.28 20.89
CA ASP A 224 -1.02 2.07 20.58
C ASP A 224 -1.38 0.59 20.72
N SER A 225 -1.64 0.14 21.94
CA SER A 225 -2.21 -1.18 22.17
C SER A 225 -3.68 -1.20 21.69
N HIS A 226 -3.91 -1.68 20.48
CA HIS A 226 -5.26 -1.85 19.95
C HIS A 226 -5.96 -3.04 20.61
N THR A 227 -7.28 -2.97 20.77
CA THR A 227 -8.07 -4.14 21.17
C THR A 227 -7.99 -5.23 20.09
N ARG A 228 -8.25 -6.48 20.47
CA ARG A 228 -8.27 -7.61 19.52
C ARG A 228 -9.27 -7.37 18.38
N GLU A 229 -10.40 -6.75 18.69
CA GLU A 229 -11.44 -6.41 17.72
C GLU A 229 -10.93 -5.45 16.66
N VAL A 230 -10.27 -4.35 17.07
CA VAL A 230 -9.69 -3.38 16.13
C VAL A 230 -8.59 -4.02 15.29
N THR A 231 -7.73 -4.84 15.91
CA THR A 231 -6.67 -5.58 15.21
C THR A 231 -7.25 -6.51 14.14
N CYS A 232 -8.28 -7.28 14.48
CA CYS A 232 -8.96 -8.18 13.55
C CYS A 232 -9.67 -7.44 12.43
N LEU A 233 -10.31 -6.30 12.74
CA LEU A 233 -10.97 -5.48 11.73
C LEU A 233 -9.96 -4.91 10.73
N ARG A 234 -8.85 -4.32 11.20
CA ARG A 234 -7.77 -3.81 10.35
C ARG A 234 -7.15 -4.91 9.48
N MET A 235 -6.93 -6.10 10.06
CA MET A 235 -6.46 -7.25 9.29
C MET A 235 -7.43 -7.59 8.14
N LEU A 236 -8.73 -7.67 8.42
CA LEU A 236 -9.73 -7.97 7.40
C LEU A 236 -9.81 -6.86 6.33
N THR A 237 -9.70 -5.59 6.72
CA THR A 237 -9.61 -4.44 5.79
C THR A 237 -8.43 -4.58 4.84
N ASN A 238 -7.32 -5.17 5.30
CA ASN A 238 -6.13 -5.38 4.48
C ASN A 238 -6.24 -6.63 3.59
N ILE A 239 -6.97 -7.67 4.03
CA ILE A 239 -7.13 -8.93 3.29
C ILE A 239 -8.23 -8.84 2.24
N GLU A 240 -9.39 -8.33 2.63
CA GLU A 240 -10.60 -8.31 1.81
C GLU A 240 -11.25 -6.92 1.95
N PRO A 241 -10.66 -5.89 1.31
CA PRO A 241 -11.12 -4.52 1.44
C PRO A 241 -12.51 -4.33 0.85
N PHE A 242 -12.81 -4.94 -0.30
CA PHE A 242 -13.98 -4.63 -1.12
C PHE A 242 -15.30 -4.95 -0.43
N MET A 243 -15.42 -6.15 0.16
CA MET A 243 -16.64 -6.48 0.89
C MET A 243 -16.82 -5.62 2.14
N LEU A 244 -15.74 -5.18 2.79
CA LEU A 244 -15.82 -4.23 3.90
C LEU A 244 -16.16 -2.81 3.43
N MET A 245 -15.65 -2.38 2.27
CA MET A 245 -16.05 -1.12 1.65
C MET A 245 -17.54 -1.14 1.35
N TYR A 246 -18.06 -2.23 0.79
CA TYR A 246 -19.50 -2.35 0.56
C TYR A 246 -20.31 -2.29 1.86
N LEU A 247 -19.90 -2.99 2.92
CA LEU A 247 -20.60 -2.94 4.21
C LEU A 247 -20.57 -1.53 4.83
N TYR A 248 -19.46 -0.82 4.70
CA TYR A 248 -19.34 0.58 5.11
C TYR A 248 -20.30 1.42 4.24
N TRP A 249 -20.19 1.36 2.92
CA TRP A 249 -21.05 2.10 2.00
C TRP A 249 -22.54 1.88 2.27
N ASP A 250 -22.97 0.63 2.45
CA ASP A 250 -24.38 0.30 2.63
C ASP A 250 -24.98 0.95 3.89
N VAL A 251 -24.17 1.09 4.95
CA VAL A 251 -24.56 1.76 6.20
C VAL A 251 -24.56 3.28 6.06
N PHE A 252 -23.72 3.86 5.20
CA PHE A 252 -23.43 5.31 5.17
C PHE A 252 -23.96 6.05 3.93
N LYS A 253 -24.41 5.33 2.90
CA LYS A 253 -24.86 5.90 1.62
C LYS A 253 -25.98 6.94 1.76
N ALA A 254 -26.76 6.89 2.84
CA ALA A 254 -27.81 7.87 3.11
C ALA A 254 -27.29 9.23 3.57
N SER A 255 -26.06 9.29 4.11
CA SER A 255 -25.43 10.53 4.62
C SER A 255 -24.36 11.09 3.69
N ILE A 256 -23.81 10.25 2.80
CA ILE A 256 -22.72 10.63 1.89
C ILE A 256 -23.11 10.23 0.48
N GLU A 257 -23.54 11.20 -0.30
CA GLU A 257 -23.85 11.01 -1.72
C GLU A 257 -22.62 11.35 -2.59
N PRO A 258 -22.25 10.51 -3.58
CA PRO A 258 -21.12 10.74 -4.46
C PRO A 258 -21.12 12.12 -5.14
N PRO A 259 -22.25 12.66 -5.62
CA PRO A 259 -22.29 13.99 -6.23
C PRO A 259 -21.82 15.12 -5.32
N VAL A 260 -21.98 15.01 -3.99
CA VAL A 260 -21.53 16.05 -3.07
C VAL A 260 -20.01 16.05 -2.94
N VAL A 261 -19.41 14.85 -2.88
CA VAL A 261 -17.94 14.70 -2.87
C VAL A 261 -17.34 15.14 -4.20
N GLU A 262 -17.98 14.78 -5.31
CA GLU A 262 -17.60 15.26 -6.63
C GLU A 262 -17.63 16.79 -6.73
N ASN A 263 -18.70 17.43 -6.27
CA ASN A 263 -18.80 18.89 -6.22
C ASN A 263 -17.71 19.52 -5.35
N LEU A 264 -17.38 18.93 -4.20
CA LEU A 264 -16.27 19.37 -3.35
C LEU A 264 -14.94 19.32 -4.11
N VAL A 265 -14.67 18.23 -4.81
CA VAL A 265 -13.43 18.03 -5.59
C VAL A 265 -13.37 19.00 -6.78
N GLN A 266 -14.46 19.19 -7.51
CA GLN A 266 -14.49 20.15 -8.62
C GLN A 266 -14.31 21.59 -8.16
N ASN A 267 -14.94 21.97 -7.05
CA ASN A 267 -14.73 23.29 -6.44
C ASN A 267 -13.28 23.48 -5.97
N ALA A 268 -12.66 22.43 -5.42
CA ALA A 268 -11.26 22.45 -5.06
C ALA A 268 -10.35 22.59 -6.29
N LYS A 269 -10.60 21.85 -7.39
CA LYS A 269 -9.88 22.00 -8.66
C LYS A 269 -9.95 23.44 -9.15
N ASN A 270 -11.15 24.02 -9.26
CA ASN A 270 -11.36 25.39 -9.72
C ASN A 270 -10.65 26.42 -8.82
N THR A 271 -10.72 26.23 -7.50
CA THR A 271 -10.05 27.11 -6.53
C THR A 271 -8.53 27.07 -6.70
N ILE A 272 -7.96 25.88 -6.89
CA ILE A 272 -6.53 25.69 -7.12
C ILE A 272 -6.10 26.33 -8.44
N LEU A 273 -6.87 26.16 -9.51
CA LEU A 273 -6.58 26.79 -10.81
C LEU A 273 -6.57 28.31 -10.71
N ASN A 274 -7.58 28.90 -10.06
CA ASN A 274 -7.62 30.34 -9.81
C ASN A 274 -6.42 30.82 -8.98
N PHE A 275 -6.01 30.05 -7.97
CA PHE A 275 -4.83 30.35 -7.18
C PHE A 275 -3.55 30.31 -8.03
N VAL A 276 -3.35 29.25 -8.82
CA VAL A 276 -2.18 29.08 -9.70
C VAL A 276 -2.13 30.16 -10.78
N GLU A 277 -3.28 30.56 -11.32
CA GLU A 277 -3.36 31.66 -12.28
C GLU A 277 -2.92 32.99 -11.65
N GLY A 278 -3.22 33.20 -10.37
CA GLY A 278 -2.75 34.38 -9.62
C GLY A 278 -1.25 34.42 -9.32
N LEU A 279 -0.50 33.32 -9.53
CA LEU A 279 0.92 33.27 -9.24
C LEU A 279 1.75 33.89 -10.38
N SER A 280 2.18 35.14 -10.19
CA SER A 280 2.96 35.91 -11.16
C SER A 280 4.33 35.34 -11.51
N TRP A 281 4.87 34.45 -10.66
CA TRP A 281 6.18 33.84 -10.86
C TRP A 281 6.15 32.57 -11.72
N LEU A 282 4.95 32.05 -12.03
CA LEU A 282 4.75 30.89 -12.91
C LEU A 282 4.61 31.33 -14.36
N GLN A 283 5.27 30.61 -15.26
CA GLN A 283 5.20 30.86 -16.70
C GLN A 283 3.84 30.41 -17.26
N PRO A 284 3.27 31.10 -18.27
CA PRO A 284 2.00 30.71 -18.89
C PRO A 284 1.98 29.27 -19.41
N ALA A 285 3.09 28.80 -20.01
CA ALA A 285 3.20 27.43 -20.50
C ALA A 285 3.08 26.38 -19.38
N PHE A 286 3.68 26.66 -18.22
CA PHE A 286 3.57 25.79 -17.06
C PHE A 286 2.14 25.77 -16.50
N LYS A 287 1.51 26.95 -16.39
CA LYS A 287 0.11 27.07 -15.92
C LYS A 287 -0.85 26.25 -16.79
N SER A 288 -0.72 26.35 -18.11
CA SER A 288 -1.52 25.56 -19.06
C SER A 288 -1.26 24.05 -18.91
N ALA A 289 -0.01 23.62 -18.79
CA ALA A 289 0.30 22.21 -18.58
C ALA A 289 -0.25 21.67 -17.24
N TYR A 290 -0.23 22.50 -16.20
CA TYR A 290 -0.80 22.17 -14.90
C TYR A 290 -2.33 22.08 -14.94
N GLU A 291 -2.98 23.03 -15.63
CA GLU A 291 -4.42 23.01 -15.85
C GLU A 291 -4.85 21.73 -16.56
N ASP A 292 -4.19 21.38 -17.67
CA ASP A 292 -4.45 20.16 -18.41
C ASP A 292 -4.30 18.92 -17.51
N LYS A 293 -3.21 18.84 -16.74
CA LYS A 293 -2.97 17.71 -15.83
C LYS A 293 -4.05 17.60 -14.76
N LEU A 294 -4.42 18.71 -14.13
CA LEU A 294 -5.41 18.73 -13.04
C LEU A 294 -6.82 18.41 -13.55
N GLN A 295 -7.20 18.94 -14.72
CA GLN A 295 -8.49 18.66 -15.34
C GLN A 295 -8.59 17.20 -15.81
N ASN A 296 -7.54 16.67 -16.44
CA ASN A 296 -7.49 15.30 -16.92
C ASN A 296 -7.30 14.25 -15.81
N THR A 297 -7.02 14.67 -14.57
CA THR A 297 -6.98 13.75 -13.42
C THR A 297 -8.36 13.13 -13.20
N THR A 298 -8.44 11.81 -13.40
CA THR A 298 -9.61 10.98 -13.12
C THR A 298 -9.80 10.85 -11.62
N CYS A 299 -10.99 11.21 -11.14
CA CYS A 299 -11.34 11.13 -9.73
C CYS A 299 -12.35 9.99 -9.50
N LYS A 300 -12.02 9.06 -8.60
CA LYS A 300 -12.93 7.99 -8.17
C LYS A 300 -13.40 8.27 -6.74
N TYR A 301 -14.68 8.09 -6.46
CA TYR A 301 -15.29 8.53 -5.20
C TYR A 301 -15.86 7.38 -4.38
N LEU A 302 -15.52 7.35 -3.09
CA LEU A 302 -16.11 6.55 -2.01
C LEU A 302 -15.92 5.04 -2.15
N VAL A 303 -16.53 4.43 -3.17
CA VAL A 303 -16.46 3.00 -3.46
C VAL A 303 -16.45 2.72 -4.96
N PRO A 304 -15.82 1.61 -5.40
CA PRO A 304 -15.96 1.12 -6.77
C PRO A 304 -17.43 0.94 -7.17
N PHE A 305 -17.82 1.49 -8.32
CA PHE A 305 -19.21 1.41 -8.81
C PHE A 305 -19.72 -0.04 -8.93
N TRP A 306 -18.85 -0.99 -9.27
CA TRP A 306 -19.26 -2.39 -9.37
C TRP A 306 -19.70 -2.99 -8.03
N LEU A 307 -19.29 -2.45 -6.88
CA LEU A 307 -19.77 -2.91 -5.56
C LEU A 307 -21.22 -2.51 -5.27
N THR A 308 -21.70 -1.42 -5.88
CA THR A 308 -23.09 -0.99 -5.73
C THR A 308 -24.03 -1.86 -6.56
N ASN A 309 -23.52 -2.46 -7.65
CA ASN A 309 -24.22 -3.46 -8.44
C ASN A 309 -24.22 -4.84 -7.74
N GLU A 310 -25.41 -5.37 -7.45
CA GLU A 310 -25.57 -6.62 -6.70
C GLU A 310 -24.97 -7.83 -7.43
N ASP A 311 -25.22 -8.00 -8.72
CA ASP A 311 -24.71 -9.14 -9.49
C ASP A 311 -23.18 -9.17 -9.51
N LYS A 312 -22.54 -8.04 -9.79
CA LYS A 312 -21.08 -7.92 -9.82
C LYS A 312 -20.49 -8.17 -8.43
N ARG A 313 -21.08 -7.59 -7.38
CA ARG A 313 -20.69 -7.82 -5.98
C ARG A 313 -20.81 -9.29 -5.60
N LEU A 314 -21.90 -9.96 -5.95
CA LEU A 314 -22.10 -11.39 -5.64
C LEU A 314 -21.13 -12.28 -6.42
N ARG A 315 -20.83 -11.96 -7.68
CA ARG A 315 -19.80 -12.67 -8.46
C ARG A 315 -18.43 -12.55 -7.80
N TYR A 316 -18.00 -11.35 -7.44
CA TYR A 316 -16.76 -11.14 -6.69
C TYR A 316 -16.78 -11.91 -5.37
N ALA A 317 -17.84 -11.77 -4.57
CA ALA A 317 -17.96 -12.45 -3.29
C ALA A 317 -17.87 -13.97 -3.43
N ARG A 318 -18.37 -14.59 -4.50
CA ARG A 318 -18.23 -16.04 -4.74
C ARG A 318 -16.78 -16.47 -4.96
N THR A 319 -15.96 -15.65 -5.61
CA THR A 319 -14.53 -15.94 -5.81
C THR A 319 -13.77 -16.05 -4.48
N VAL A 320 -14.21 -15.29 -3.47
CA VAL A 320 -13.59 -15.24 -2.14
C VAL A 320 -14.28 -16.21 -1.16
N ALA A 321 -15.61 -16.22 -1.14
CA ALA A 321 -16.44 -16.92 -0.16
C ALA A 321 -16.39 -18.45 -0.28
N GLY A 322 -16.13 -18.99 -1.48
CA GLY A 322 -15.95 -20.44 -1.71
C GLY A 322 -14.81 -21.05 -0.89
N HIS A 323 -13.99 -20.22 -0.25
CA HIS A 323 -12.85 -20.65 0.54
C HIS A 323 -13.03 -20.48 2.06
N VAL A 324 -14.17 -19.98 2.52
CA VAL A 324 -14.43 -19.61 3.94
C VAL A 324 -14.93 -20.82 4.78
N HIS A 325 -14.76 -22.05 4.29
CA HIS A 325 -15.27 -23.26 4.97
C HIS A 325 -14.39 -23.74 6.13
N TYR A 326 -13.16 -23.23 6.26
CA TYR A 326 -12.21 -23.65 7.28
C TYR A 326 -12.34 -22.83 8.58
N SER A 327 -11.74 -23.31 9.67
CA SER A 327 -11.64 -22.60 10.96
C SER A 327 -10.24 -22.05 11.23
N GLY A 328 -10.15 -20.95 11.98
CA GLY A 328 -8.88 -20.33 12.38
C GLY A 328 -8.07 -19.77 11.21
N ILE A 329 -6.74 -19.96 11.24
CA ILE A 329 -5.82 -19.42 10.22
C ILE A 329 -6.04 -20.01 8.81
N ASN A 330 -6.54 -21.24 8.75
CA ASN A 330 -6.80 -21.95 7.49
C ASN A 330 -7.96 -21.31 6.70
N THR A 331 -8.80 -20.48 7.33
CA THR A 331 -9.80 -19.68 6.62
C THR A 331 -9.17 -18.55 5.79
N PHE A 332 -8.04 -18.00 6.26
CA PHE A 332 -7.54 -16.73 5.75
C PHE A 332 -6.60 -16.87 4.57
N GLU A 333 -5.74 -17.89 4.54
CA GLU A 333 -4.80 -18.09 3.42
C GLU A 333 -5.52 -18.25 2.08
N PRO A 334 -6.56 -19.11 1.94
CA PRO A 334 -7.30 -19.21 0.70
C PRO A 334 -8.03 -17.91 0.30
N VAL A 335 -8.52 -17.14 1.28
CA VAL A 335 -9.14 -15.83 1.03
C VAL A 335 -8.11 -14.86 0.49
N ILE A 336 -6.93 -14.77 1.12
CA ILE A 336 -5.83 -13.91 0.65
C ILE A 336 -5.42 -14.30 -0.77
N GLN A 337 -5.23 -15.59 -1.03
CA GLN A 337 -4.89 -16.11 -2.36
C GLN A 337 -5.93 -15.75 -3.42
N ALA A 338 -7.23 -15.86 -3.10
CA ALA A 338 -8.30 -15.49 -4.02
C ALA A 338 -8.29 -13.98 -4.33
N VAL A 339 -8.12 -13.14 -3.31
CA VAL A 339 -8.06 -11.67 -3.47
C VAL A 339 -6.83 -11.26 -4.29
N GLU A 340 -5.66 -11.81 -3.97
CA GLU A 340 -4.44 -11.52 -4.74
C GLU A 340 -4.53 -12.05 -6.17
N SER A 341 -5.15 -13.21 -6.38
CA SER A 341 -5.38 -13.74 -7.72
C SER A 341 -6.28 -12.82 -8.54
N ASN A 342 -7.36 -12.30 -7.96
CA ASN A 342 -8.21 -11.31 -8.62
C ASN A 342 -7.41 -10.04 -8.92
N ARG A 343 -6.64 -9.53 -7.97
CA ARG A 343 -5.80 -8.33 -8.14
C ARG A 343 -4.77 -8.50 -9.27
N LEU A 344 -4.15 -9.68 -9.35
CA LEU A 344 -3.16 -10.00 -10.37
C LEU A 344 -3.78 -10.31 -11.74
N LYS A 345 -5.04 -10.72 -11.82
CA LYS A 345 -5.78 -10.85 -13.09
C LYS A 345 -6.19 -9.49 -13.66
N GLY A 346 -6.39 -8.49 -12.79
CA GLY A 346 -6.88 -7.17 -13.20
C GLY A 346 -8.34 -7.21 -13.62
N ILE A 347 -8.73 -6.35 -14.57
CA ILE A 347 -10.07 -6.35 -15.17
C ILE A 347 -10.11 -7.49 -16.20
N ASP A 348 -10.58 -8.66 -15.78
CA ASP A 348 -10.91 -9.76 -16.70
C ASP A 348 -12.39 -9.68 -17.15
N ASP A 349 -12.84 -10.67 -17.94
CA ASP A 349 -14.22 -10.80 -18.41
C ASP A 349 -15.28 -10.84 -17.29
N SER A 350 -14.88 -10.95 -16.02
CA SER A 350 -15.79 -10.94 -14.87
C SER A 350 -16.48 -9.58 -14.63
N GLY A 351 -15.89 -8.50 -15.16
CA GLY A 351 -16.47 -7.17 -15.19
C GLY A 351 -16.46 -6.40 -13.86
N PHE A 352 -15.58 -6.77 -12.92
CA PHE A 352 -15.27 -5.98 -11.72
C PHE A 352 -13.80 -5.51 -11.74
N ASP A 353 -13.59 -4.22 -11.44
CA ASP A 353 -12.27 -3.59 -11.40
C ASP A 353 -11.71 -3.60 -9.96
N VAL A 354 -10.72 -4.46 -9.71
CA VAL A 354 -10.04 -4.57 -8.43
C VAL A 354 -8.73 -3.74 -8.36
N SER A 355 -8.52 -2.82 -9.31
CA SER A 355 -7.39 -1.88 -9.27
C SER A 355 -7.55 -0.78 -8.21
N TRP A 356 -8.63 -0.82 -7.43
CA TRP A 356 -8.92 0.17 -6.41
C TRP A 356 -7.94 0.05 -5.24
N GLU A 357 -7.24 1.13 -4.93
CA GLU A 357 -6.12 1.12 -3.99
C GLU A 357 -6.52 1.51 -2.57
N SER A 358 -7.44 2.46 -2.45
CA SER A 358 -7.84 3.00 -1.17
C SER A 358 -8.63 1.98 -0.35
N ARG A 359 -8.44 2.02 0.97
CA ARG A 359 -9.01 1.06 1.92
C ARG A 359 -10.24 1.64 2.63
N PRO A 360 -11.15 0.81 3.15
CA PRO A 360 -12.32 1.28 3.91
C PRO A 360 -12.01 2.27 5.04
N ALA A 361 -10.87 2.09 5.72
CA ALA A 361 -10.45 2.91 6.85
C ALA A 361 -9.46 4.03 6.45
N GLU A 362 -9.16 4.16 5.16
CA GLU A 362 -8.27 5.20 4.66
C GLU A 362 -8.95 6.56 4.80
N THR A 363 -8.22 7.53 5.36
CA THR A 363 -8.78 8.86 5.65
C THR A 363 -8.24 9.95 4.73
N ASP A 364 -7.28 9.61 3.88
CA ASP A 364 -6.61 10.52 2.95
C ASP A 364 -6.87 10.08 1.51
N PRO A 365 -6.95 11.01 0.54
CA PRO A 365 -7.01 10.65 -0.87
C PRO A 365 -5.78 9.82 -1.30
N VAL A 366 -5.98 8.84 -2.17
CA VAL A 366 -4.94 7.89 -2.61
C VAL A 366 -4.74 7.98 -4.10
N TRP A 367 -3.50 8.19 -4.54
CA TRP A 367 -3.12 8.11 -5.95
C TRP A 367 -3.01 6.65 -6.38
N ALA A 368 -3.99 6.16 -7.14
CA ALA A 368 -3.98 4.80 -7.68
C ALA A 368 -3.11 4.66 -8.93
N SER A 369 -2.97 5.74 -9.70
CA SER A 369 -2.05 5.86 -10.84
C SER A 369 -1.62 7.32 -11.01
N GLU A 370 -0.77 7.62 -12.00
CA GLU A 370 -0.33 8.99 -12.31
C GLU A 370 -1.48 9.96 -12.61
N ASP A 371 -2.63 9.44 -13.04
CA ASP A 371 -3.79 10.23 -13.48
C ASP A 371 -5.06 9.87 -12.70
N THR A 372 -5.00 8.94 -11.74
CA THR A 372 -6.18 8.48 -10.99
C THR A 372 -6.04 8.75 -9.51
N LEU A 373 -6.93 9.58 -8.97
CA LEU A 373 -7.03 9.91 -7.56
C LEU A 373 -8.32 9.33 -6.97
N GLU A 374 -8.20 8.59 -5.88
CA GLU A 374 -9.32 7.96 -5.18
C GLU A 374 -9.60 8.69 -3.86
N PHE A 375 -10.89 8.97 -3.61
CA PHE A 375 -11.37 9.61 -2.39
C PHE A 375 -12.09 8.57 -1.52
N PRO A 376 -11.46 8.04 -0.46
CA PRO A 376 -12.06 6.95 0.33
C PRO A 376 -13.22 7.43 1.21
N MET A 377 -14.11 6.51 1.59
CA MET A 377 -15.18 6.81 2.55
C MET A 377 -14.66 7.24 3.92
N GLY A 378 -13.53 6.71 4.38
CA GLY A 378 -12.96 7.05 5.68
C GLY A 378 -12.52 8.51 5.81
N LEU A 379 -12.52 9.27 4.71
CA LEU A 379 -12.40 10.74 4.72
C LEU A 379 -13.53 11.40 5.54
N PHE A 380 -14.66 10.73 5.67
CA PHE A 380 -15.85 11.20 6.38
C PHE A 380 -16.15 10.31 7.60
N SER A 381 -16.32 10.94 8.75
CA SER A 381 -16.57 10.29 10.04
C SER A 381 -18.06 10.23 10.38
N ARG A 382 -18.49 9.08 10.88
CA ARG A 382 -19.85 8.89 11.43
C ARG A 382 -20.11 9.66 12.72
N ALA A 383 -19.07 10.12 13.40
CA ALA A 383 -19.25 10.82 14.67
C ALA A 383 -20.05 12.13 14.51
N TYR A 384 -20.24 12.60 13.27
CA TYR A 384 -20.97 13.80 12.93
C TYR A 384 -22.03 13.43 11.88
N GLU A 385 -23.29 13.34 12.26
CA GLU A 385 -24.46 13.10 11.38
C GLU A 385 -25.45 14.28 11.50
N GLY A 386 -26.41 14.38 10.56
CA GLY A 386 -27.46 15.40 10.54
C GLY A 386 -27.07 16.71 9.84
N ASP A 387 -27.81 17.79 10.11
CA ASP A 387 -27.70 19.07 9.38
C ASP A 387 -26.30 19.70 9.43
N ALA A 388 -25.50 19.38 10.45
CA ALA A 388 -24.15 19.87 10.62
C ALA A 388 -23.06 19.00 9.97
N PHE A 389 -23.42 17.92 9.26
CA PHE A 389 -22.48 16.96 8.68
C PHE A 389 -21.36 17.66 7.89
N TRP A 390 -21.72 18.55 6.96
CA TRP A 390 -20.74 19.23 6.10
C TRP A 390 -19.93 20.30 6.82
N LEU A 391 -20.49 20.93 7.85
CA LEU A 391 -19.77 21.93 8.65
C LEU A 391 -18.55 21.32 9.36
N TYR A 392 -18.66 20.08 9.83
CA TYR A 392 -17.55 19.37 10.48
C TYR A 392 -16.57 18.75 9.48
N HIS A 393 -17.05 18.31 8.32
CA HIS A 393 -16.22 17.60 7.36
C HIS A 393 -15.48 18.51 6.39
N LEU A 394 -16.06 19.64 5.94
CA LEU A 394 -15.42 20.51 4.95
C LEU A 394 -14.02 20.98 5.35
N PRO A 395 -13.76 21.45 6.59
CA PRO A 395 -12.41 21.87 6.98
C PRO A 395 -11.40 20.71 7.03
N ARG A 396 -11.85 19.47 7.26
CA ARG A 396 -10.99 18.29 7.36
C ARG A 396 -10.78 17.63 6.00
N ALA A 397 -11.88 17.26 5.35
CA ALA A 397 -11.89 16.63 4.05
C ALA A 397 -11.41 17.59 2.96
N GLY A 398 -11.85 18.85 2.98
CA GLY A 398 -11.47 19.86 2.00
C GLY A 398 -9.96 20.13 1.99
N VAL A 399 -9.32 20.25 3.16
CA VAL A 399 -7.86 20.42 3.24
C VAL A 399 -7.12 19.22 2.66
N LYS A 400 -7.57 18.00 2.96
CA LYS A 400 -6.97 16.77 2.40
C LYS A 400 -7.14 16.67 0.89
N VAL A 401 -8.33 17.01 0.37
CA VAL A 401 -8.62 17.09 -1.06
C VAL A 401 -7.69 18.10 -1.74
N ILE A 402 -7.61 19.32 -1.21
CA ILE A 402 -6.75 20.37 -1.75
C ILE A 402 -5.28 19.93 -1.73
N THR A 403 -4.82 19.36 -0.63
CA THR A 403 -3.43 18.88 -0.49
C THR A 403 -3.10 17.81 -1.54
N ALA A 404 -3.99 16.83 -1.71
CA ALA A 404 -3.81 15.77 -2.70
C ALA A 404 -3.78 16.31 -4.13
N LEU A 405 -4.67 17.25 -4.47
CA LEU A 405 -4.72 17.90 -5.79
C LEU A 405 -3.52 18.83 -6.02
N LEU A 406 -3.03 19.54 -5.00
CA LEU A 406 -1.83 20.38 -5.11
C LEU A 406 -0.55 19.55 -5.29
N ALA A 407 -0.53 18.27 -4.88
CA ALA A 407 0.60 17.40 -5.13
C ALA A 407 0.93 17.28 -6.63
N THR A 408 -0.08 17.36 -7.51
CA THR A 408 0.13 17.35 -8.96
C THR A 408 0.90 18.55 -9.47
N LEU A 409 0.96 19.66 -8.72
CA LEU A 409 1.73 20.86 -9.08
C LEU A 409 3.22 20.54 -9.06
N ILE A 410 3.65 19.85 -8.00
CA ILE A 410 5.02 19.39 -7.85
C ILE A 410 5.36 18.39 -8.96
N ASP A 411 4.46 17.44 -9.23
CA ASP A 411 4.69 16.42 -10.25
C ASP A 411 4.73 17.00 -11.67
N THR A 412 3.86 17.96 -11.97
CA THR A 412 3.90 18.70 -13.23
C THR A 412 5.22 19.45 -13.36
N ALA A 413 5.64 20.17 -12.31
CA ALA A 413 6.89 20.94 -12.33
C ALA A 413 8.12 20.06 -12.56
N LYS A 414 8.16 18.87 -11.94
CA LYS A 414 9.26 17.90 -12.15
C LYS A 414 9.47 17.56 -13.62
N VAL A 415 8.39 17.47 -14.40
CA VAL A 415 8.42 16.98 -15.79
C VAL A 415 8.48 18.13 -16.79
N SER A 416 7.72 19.21 -16.58
CA SER A 416 7.53 20.25 -17.59
C SER A 416 8.40 21.50 -17.39
N ASP A 417 8.79 21.84 -16.16
CA ASP A 417 9.57 23.06 -15.88
C ASP A 417 10.49 22.90 -14.67
N ARG A 418 11.76 22.59 -14.95
CA ARG A 418 12.81 22.44 -13.93
C ARG A 418 12.99 23.70 -13.07
N SER A 419 12.82 24.89 -13.63
CA SER A 419 13.00 26.14 -12.89
C SER A 419 11.91 26.34 -11.84
N VAL A 420 10.66 25.99 -12.19
CA VAL A 420 9.53 25.96 -11.25
C VAL A 420 9.77 24.90 -10.19
N TYR A 421 10.21 23.71 -10.57
CA TYR A 421 10.49 22.63 -9.62
C TYR A 421 11.56 23.01 -8.59
N GLU A 422 12.67 23.60 -9.02
CA GLU A 422 13.74 24.08 -8.13
C GLU A 422 13.28 25.21 -7.19
N ARG A 423 12.30 26.03 -7.60
CA ARG A 423 11.68 27.03 -6.71
C ARG A 423 10.77 26.37 -5.67
N LEU A 424 9.95 25.39 -6.08
CA LEU A 424 9.11 24.62 -5.16
C LEU A 424 9.95 23.86 -4.13
N LEU A 425 11.08 23.28 -4.54
CA LEU A 425 12.02 22.61 -3.63
C LEU A 425 12.61 23.58 -2.59
N ARG A 426 12.96 24.81 -3.00
CA ARG A 426 13.42 25.84 -2.05
C ARG A 426 12.32 26.27 -1.08
N ALA A 427 11.08 26.40 -1.55
CA ALA A 427 9.95 26.69 -0.68
C ALA A 427 9.72 25.56 0.34
N LYS A 428 9.78 24.29 -0.11
CA LYS A 428 9.74 23.11 0.76
C LYS A 428 10.86 23.17 1.81
N GLN A 429 12.10 23.44 1.41
CA GLN A 429 13.22 23.52 2.34
C GLN A 429 13.05 24.64 3.38
N CYS A 430 12.51 25.79 2.98
CA CYS A 430 12.17 26.88 3.90
C CYS A 430 11.12 26.44 4.95
N LEU A 431 10.09 25.71 4.51
CA LEU A 431 9.07 25.16 5.40
C LEU A 431 9.67 24.10 6.35
N ASP A 432 10.46 23.16 5.81
CA ASP A 432 11.15 22.15 6.60
C ASP A 432 12.04 22.80 7.68
N ASP A 433 12.82 23.82 7.31
CA ASP A 433 13.64 24.59 8.25
C ASP A 433 12.80 25.33 9.30
N HIS A 434 11.64 25.87 8.91
CA HIS A 434 10.73 26.54 9.83
C HIS A 434 10.16 25.54 10.85
N TYR A 435 9.69 24.38 10.41
CA TYR A 435 9.18 23.33 11.28
C TYR A 435 10.26 22.75 12.21
N MET A 436 11.48 22.54 11.71
CA MET A 436 12.60 22.04 12.53
C MET A 436 13.08 23.04 13.58
N ARG A 437 12.83 24.35 13.38
CA ARG A 437 13.13 25.41 14.35
C ARG A 437 11.99 25.69 15.31
N MET A 438 10.79 25.12 15.11
CA MET A 438 9.75 25.22 16.11
C MET A 438 10.25 24.50 17.38
N PRO A 439 10.41 25.21 18.52
CA PRO A 439 10.79 24.54 19.76
C PRO A 439 9.75 23.45 20.04
N GLU A 440 10.20 22.27 20.49
CA GLU A 440 9.33 21.21 21.03
C GLU A 440 8.49 21.80 22.16
N ARG A 441 7.37 22.43 21.81
CA ARG A 441 6.37 22.85 22.79
C ARG A 441 5.74 21.56 23.27
N GLN A 442 6.17 21.13 24.45
CA GLN A 442 5.57 20.17 25.37
C GLN A 442 4.51 19.27 24.72
N SER A 443 4.90 18.01 24.50
CA SER A 443 3.99 16.91 24.18
C SER A 443 2.67 17.04 24.97
N PRO A 444 1.50 16.84 24.33
CA PRO A 444 0.19 16.86 25.00
C PRO A 444 0.06 15.88 26.19
N GLU A 445 1.04 14.99 26.37
CA GLU A 445 1.12 13.99 27.45
C GLU A 445 1.18 14.58 28.88
N GLN A 446 1.43 15.90 29.06
CA GLN A 446 1.36 16.53 30.39
C GLN A 446 -0.04 17.04 30.79
N LEU A 447 -1.05 16.97 29.92
CA LEU A 447 -2.41 17.43 30.25
C LEU A 447 -3.29 16.39 30.95
N SER A 448 -2.82 15.16 31.18
CA SER A 448 -3.62 14.09 31.79
C SER A 448 -3.22 13.67 33.21
N SER A 449 -2.30 14.36 33.90
CA SER A 449 -1.95 14.02 35.29
C SER A 449 -2.55 14.94 36.36
N THR A 450 -3.48 15.82 36.00
CA THR A 450 -4.28 16.57 36.98
C THR A 450 -5.73 16.62 36.56
N ARG A 451 -6.49 15.58 36.95
CA ARG A 451 -7.84 15.70 37.50
C ARG A 451 -8.23 14.42 38.22
#